data_AF-A0A559J1M2-F1
#
_entry.id   AF-A0A559J1M2-F1
#
_cell.length_a   1.000
_cell.length_b   1.000
_cell.length_c   1.000
_cell.angle_alpha   90.00
_cell.angle_beta   90.00
_cell.angle_gamma   90.00
#
_symmetry.space_group_name_H-M   'P 1'
#
loop_
_entity.id
_entity.type
_entity.pdbx_description
1 polymer ?
#
loop_
_entity_poly.entity_id
_entity_poly.type
_entity_poly.pdbx_seq_one_letter_code
_entity_poly.pdbx_strand_id
1 'polypeptide(L)'
;MSRFKDPRLHIDDFVNNLLVACPSCNKCATVITEFQEVSTATDSCLRRLFICNHCGKIDEAMNEYQLWLKANCKGNILWAYNLKHLEYIENYVQAKLRESSRHEKLGWCNQGLFSRLPVWIKEKRNRNIILMTIKKLKKTINVGKRE
;
A
#
# COMPACT_ATOMS: atom_id res chain seq x y z
N MET A 1 19.80 -16.88 -5.15
CA MET A 1 18.54 -16.63 -5.90
C MET A 1 17.60 -15.84 -4.99
N SER A 2 16.97 -14.76 -5.48
CA SER A 2 15.99 -14.01 -4.68
C SER A 2 14.75 -14.87 -4.40
N ARG A 3 14.45 -15.08 -3.12
CA ARG A 3 13.34 -15.91 -2.63
C ARG A 3 12.42 -15.03 -1.79
N PHE A 4 11.12 -15.09 -2.08
CA PHE A 4 10.08 -14.41 -1.29
C PHE A 4 9.33 -15.45 -0.48
N LYS A 5 9.29 -15.27 0.84
CA LYS A 5 8.46 -16.06 1.75
C LYS A 5 7.24 -15.23 2.12
N ASP A 6 6.05 -15.81 2.05
CA ASP A 6 4.82 -15.13 2.42
C ASP A 6 4.84 -14.74 3.91
N PRO A 7 4.84 -13.43 4.24
CA PRO A 7 4.78 -12.97 5.64
C PRO A 7 3.37 -13.06 6.22
N ARG A 8 2.38 -13.54 5.46
CA ARG A 8 0.96 -13.66 5.86
C ARG A 8 0.29 -12.32 6.15
N LEU A 9 0.76 -11.26 5.48
CA LEU A 9 0.12 -9.95 5.53
C LEU A 9 -1.19 -9.95 4.73
N HIS A 10 -2.17 -9.23 5.23
CA HIS A 10 -3.46 -8.94 4.62
C HIS A 10 -3.47 -7.53 4.03
N ILE A 11 -4.44 -7.25 3.17
CA ILE A 11 -4.58 -5.91 2.57
C ILE A 11 -4.85 -4.84 3.65
N ASP A 12 -5.52 -5.24 4.73
CA ASP A 12 -5.89 -4.39 5.86
C ASP A 12 -4.66 -3.96 6.68
N ASP A 13 -3.56 -4.72 6.67
CA ASP A 13 -2.32 -4.36 7.39
C ASP A 13 -1.67 -3.07 6.85
N PHE A 14 -2.13 -2.59 5.70
CA PHE A 14 -1.59 -1.41 5.03
C PHE A 14 -2.52 -0.19 5.10
N VAL A 15 -3.71 -0.28 5.69
CA VAL A 15 -4.71 0.81 5.65
C VAL A 15 -4.47 1.92 6.66
N ASN A 16 -3.67 1.65 7.70
CA ASN A 16 -3.40 2.62 8.78
C ASN A 16 -2.67 3.87 8.29
N ASN A 17 -1.94 3.77 7.18
CA ASN A 17 -1.25 4.89 6.57
C ASN A 17 -1.50 4.87 5.07
N LEU A 18 -2.19 5.87 4.53
CA LEU A 18 -2.49 6.00 3.11
C LEU A 18 -1.74 7.20 2.55
N LEU A 19 -0.99 7.01 1.47
CA LEU A 19 -0.40 8.10 0.69
C LEU A 19 -1.39 8.54 -0.37
N VAL A 20 -1.77 9.81 -0.32
CA VAL A 20 -2.83 10.39 -1.15
C VAL A 20 -2.38 11.70 -1.78
N ALA A 21 -3.07 12.13 -2.84
CA ALA A 21 -2.90 13.45 -3.42
C ALA A 21 -3.66 14.49 -2.60
N CYS A 22 -2.99 15.57 -2.17
CA CYS A 22 -3.64 16.70 -1.53
C CYS A 22 -4.53 17.43 -2.55
N PRO A 23 -5.82 17.68 -2.25
CA PRO A 23 -6.71 18.40 -3.17
C PRO A 23 -6.29 19.87 -3.36
N SER A 24 -5.59 20.48 -2.40
CA SER A 24 -5.21 21.90 -2.46
C SER A 24 -3.91 22.14 -3.22
N CYS A 25 -2.89 21.30 -3.04
CA CYS A 25 -1.55 21.52 -3.64
C CYS A 25 -1.11 20.44 -4.63
N ASN A 26 -1.90 19.38 -4.80
CA ASN A 26 -1.62 18.24 -5.66
C ASN A 26 -0.25 17.56 -5.38
N LYS A 27 0.26 17.70 -4.15
CA LYS A 27 1.45 16.99 -3.65
C LYS A 27 1.06 15.79 -2.80
N CYS A 28 2.04 14.95 -2.48
CA CYS A 28 1.85 13.81 -1.61
C CYS A 28 1.42 14.28 -0.21
N ALA A 29 0.35 13.69 0.30
CA ALA A 29 -0.15 13.85 1.65
C ALA A 29 -0.38 12.46 2.26
N THR A 30 -0.62 12.44 3.56
CA THR A 30 -0.81 11.21 4.32
C THR A 30 -2.16 11.25 5.01
N VAL A 31 -2.92 10.16 4.92
CA VAL A 31 -4.07 9.90 5.78
C VAL A 31 -3.68 8.81 6.76
N ILE A 32 -3.77 9.12 8.05
CA ILE A 32 -3.51 8.19 9.14
C ILE A 32 -4.86 7.72 9.67
N THR A 33 -5.04 6.41 9.81
CA THR A 33 -6.21 5.82 10.48
C THR A 33 -5.76 5.28 11.82
N GLU A 34 -6.34 5.82 12.89
CA GLU A 34 -6.12 5.36 14.26
C GLU A 34 -7.42 4.77 14.81
N PHE A 35 -7.30 3.66 15.51
CA PHE A 35 -8.40 3.11 16.30
C PHE A 35 -8.53 3.95 17.56
N GLN A 36 -9.72 4.51 17.79
CA GLN A 36 -10.04 5.15 19.05
C GLN A 36 -10.86 4.15 19.87
N GLU A 37 -10.30 3.68 20.99
CA GLU A 37 -11.05 2.90 21.98
C GLU A 37 -12.00 3.87 22.69
N VAL A 38 -13.27 3.88 22.27
CA VAL A 38 -14.32 4.61 22.98
C VAL A 38 -14.83 3.72 24.11
N SER A 39 -14.97 4.31 25.29
CA SER A 39 -15.26 3.64 26.57
C SER A 39 -16.64 2.96 26.66
N THR A 40 -17.44 2.97 25.59
CA THR A 40 -18.77 2.35 25.52
C THR A 40 -18.77 1.24 24.46
N ALA A 41 -19.07 0.02 24.91
CA ALA A 41 -18.75 -1.27 24.28
C ALA A 41 -19.39 -1.61 22.92
N THR A 42 -19.83 -0.64 22.10
CA THR A 42 -20.49 -0.93 20.81
C THR A 42 -20.06 -0.08 19.61
N ASP A 43 -19.38 1.06 19.79
CA ASP A 43 -18.98 1.90 18.65
C ASP A 43 -17.45 2.12 18.65
N SER A 44 -16.73 1.27 17.90
CA SER A 44 -15.36 1.57 17.52
C SER A 44 -15.39 2.60 16.38
N CYS A 45 -15.04 3.85 16.67
CA CYS A 45 -14.89 4.86 15.63
C CYS A 45 -13.45 4.87 15.12
N LEU A 46 -13.29 4.71 13.81
CA LEU A 46 -12.01 4.90 13.14
C LEU A 46 -11.81 6.39 12.93
N ARG A 47 -10.91 7.00 13.70
CA ARG A 47 -10.52 8.38 13.45
C ARG A 47 -9.53 8.40 12.30
N ARG A 48 -9.84 9.16 11.26
CA ARG A 48 -8.90 9.38 10.16
C ARG A 48 -8.44 10.82 10.14
N LEU A 49 -7.13 11.02 10.11
CA LEU A 49 -6.50 12.33 10.09
C LEU A 49 -5.77 12.51 8.76
N PHE A 50 -6.13 13.55 8.02
CA PHE A 50 -5.42 13.98 6.82
C PHE A 50 -4.33 14.99 7.21
N ILE A 51 -3.12 14.79 6.70
CA ILE A 51 -1.97 15.66 6.93
C ILE A 51 -1.24 15.88 5.61
N CYS A 52 -1.11 17.15 5.20
CA CYS A 52 -0.27 17.54 4.08
C CYS A 52 0.94 18.36 4.54
N ASN A 53 2.14 17.78 4.41
CA ASN A 53 3.39 18.46 4.77
C ASN A 53 3.82 19.57 3.79
N HIS A 54 3.14 19.71 2.64
CA HIS A 54 3.49 20.72 1.64
C HIS A 54 2.70 22.02 1.78
N CYS A 55 1.41 21.95 2.11
CA CYS A 55 0.58 23.15 2.34
C CYS A 55 0.21 23.36 3.80
N GLY A 56 0.57 22.44 4.70
CA GLY A 56 0.24 22.51 6.12
C GLY A 56 -1.22 22.17 6.45
N LYS A 57 -2.02 21.72 5.48
CA LYS A 57 -3.41 21.38 5.74
C LYS A 57 -3.50 20.13 6.63
N ILE A 58 -4.22 20.27 7.73
CA ILE A 58 -4.61 19.18 8.63
C ILE A 58 -6.14 19.18 8.69
N ASP A 59 -6.76 18.02 8.54
CA ASP A 59 -8.21 17.88 8.47
C ASP A 59 -8.64 16.50 8.96
N GLU A 60 -9.90 16.35 9.39
CA GLU A 60 -10.47 15.03 9.55
C GLU A 60 -10.69 14.44 8.14
N ALA A 61 -10.26 13.21 7.92
CA ALA A 61 -10.30 12.59 6.60
C ALA A 61 -11.70 12.06 6.28
N MET A 62 -12.68 12.97 6.24
CA MET A 62 -14.07 12.70 5.88
C MET A 62 -14.26 12.63 4.36
N ASN A 63 -13.33 13.21 3.59
CA ASN A 63 -13.38 13.24 2.14
C ASN A 63 -12.76 11.98 1.52
N GLU A 64 -13.18 11.67 0.29
CA GLU A 64 -12.51 10.68 -0.55
C GLU A 64 -11.23 11.26 -1.15
N TYR A 65 -10.10 10.61 -0.88
CA TYR A 65 -8.80 11.03 -1.39
C TYR A 65 -8.29 10.09 -2.47
N GLN A 66 -7.72 10.66 -3.53
CA GLN A 66 -7.07 9.85 -4.56
C GLN A 66 -5.73 9.30 -4.07
N LEU A 67 -5.50 8.00 -4.24
CA LEU A 67 -4.21 7.39 -3.92
C LEU A 67 -3.06 8.04 -4.72
N TRP A 68 -1.98 8.34 -4.03
CA TRP A 68 -0.76 8.90 -4.61
C TRP A 68 0.02 7.83 -5.38
N LEU A 69 0.12 6.63 -4.80
CA LEU A 69 0.82 5.51 -5.40
C LEU A 69 -0.10 4.74 -6.34
N LYS A 70 -0.38 5.33 -7.50
CA LYS A 70 -1.08 4.68 -8.60
C LYS A 70 -0.44 5.03 -9.94
N ALA A 71 -0.31 4.06 -10.85
CA ALA A 71 0.21 4.29 -12.19
C ALA A 71 -0.32 3.26 -13.19
N ASN A 72 -0.46 3.66 -14.46
CA ASN A 72 -0.72 2.70 -15.53
C ASN A 72 0.51 1.82 -15.76
N CYS A 73 0.28 0.52 -15.84
CA CYS A 73 1.24 -0.53 -16.09
C CYS A 73 0.66 -1.49 -17.13
N LYS A 74 0.93 -1.22 -18.41
CA LYS A 74 0.52 -2.06 -19.55
C LYS A 74 -1.00 -2.32 -19.57
N GLY A 75 -1.79 -1.24 -19.46
CA GLY A 75 -3.26 -1.33 -19.47
C GLY A 75 -3.89 -1.72 -18.13
N ASN A 76 -3.10 -2.13 -17.14
CA ASN A 76 -3.55 -2.34 -15.76
C ASN A 76 -3.15 -1.16 -14.89
N ILE A 77 -3.86 -0.92 -13.79
CA ILE A 77 -3.47 0.09 -12.80
C ILE A 77 -2.72 -0.61 -11.68
N LEU A 78 -1.42 -0.29 -11.54
CA LEU A 78 -0.65 -0.65 -10.36
C LEU A 78 -0.95 0.39 -9.27
N TRP A 79 -1.35 -0.06 -8.08
CA TRP A 79 -1.58 0.83 -6.95
C TRP A 79 -1.07 0.23 -5.64
N ALA A 80 -0.82 1.09 -4.67
CA ALA A 80 -0.49 0.71 -3.30
C ALA A 80 -1.03 1.79 -2.33
N TYR A 81 -1.27 1.40 -1.08
CA TYR A 81 -1.71 2.34 -0.04
C TYR A 81 -0.56 3.19 0.48
N ASN A 82 0.60 2.58 0.71
CA ASN A 82 1.78 3.24 1.23
C ASN A 82 3.04 2.55 0.71
N LEU A 83 4.20 3.05 1.16
CA LEU A 83 5.49 2.50 0.77
C LEU A 83 5.67 1.04 1.19
N LYS A 84 5.17 0.63 2.37
CA LYS A 84 5.26 -0.77 2.84
C LYS A 84 4.50 -1.72 1.92
N HIS A 85 3.30 -1.33 1.48
CA HIS A 85 2.53 -2.10 0.51
C HIS A 85 3.26 -2.16 -0.84
N LEU A 86 3.80 -1.04 -1.31
CA LEU A 86 4.54 -1.01 -2.57
C LEU A 86 5.80 -1.90 -2.53
N GLU A 87 6.52 -1.90 -1.41
CA GLU A 87 7.69 -2.76 -1.15
C GLU A 87 7.32 -4.23 -1.08
N TYR A 88 6.18 -4.58 -0.49
CA TYR A 88 5.67 -5.94 -0.53
C TYR A 88 5.52 -6.44 -1.97
N ILE A 89 4.88 -5.64 -2.83
CA ILE A 89 4.70 -5.99 -4.25
C ILE A 89 6.07 -6.06 -4.95
N GLU A 90 6.97 -5.12 -4.70
CA GLU A 90 8.31 -5.11 -5.27
C GLU A 90 9.08 -6.39 -4.93
N ASN A 91 9.14 -6.76 -3.65
CA ASN A 91 9.81 -7.96 -3.16
C ASN A 91 9.20 -9.23 -3.75
N TYR A 92 7.86 -9.29 -3.83
CA TYR A 92 7.14 -10.41 -4.44
C TYR A 92 7.50 -10.57 -5.94
N VAL A 93 7.52 -9.46 -6.67
CA VAL A 93 7.77 -9.45 -8.12
C VAL A 93 9.23 -9.73 -8.44
N GLN A 94 10.17 -9.18 -7.65
CA GLN A 94 11.61 -9.36 -7.81
C GLN A 94 12.08 -10.80 -7.52
N ALA A 95 11.39 -11.51 -6.64
CA ALA A 95 11.72 -12.89 -6.33
C ALA A 95 11.47 -13.84 -7.50
N LYS A 96 12.44 -14.75 -7.72
CA LYS A 96 12.32 -15.84 -8.71
C LYS A 96 11.50 -17.00 -8.16
N LEU A 97 11.66 -17.30 -6.87
CA LEU A 97 10.93 -18.33 -6.15
C LEU A 97 10.05 -17.66 -5.08
N ARG A 98 8.78 -18.06 -5.01
CA ARG A 98 7.77 -17.49 -4.11
C ARG A 98 7.12 -18.63 -3.34
N GLU A 99 7.27 -18.62 -2.03
CA GLU A 99 6.82 -19.70 -1.15
C GLU A 99 5.64 -19.22 -0.32
N SER A 100 4.52 -19.95 -0.38
CA SER A 100 3.39 -19.73 0.51
C SER A 100 3.73 -20.26 1.90
N SER A 101 3.33 -19.53 2.94
CA SER A 101 3.52 -19.95 4.34
C SER A 101 2.22 -20.53 4.89
N ARG A 102 2.33 -21.52 5.79
CA ARG A 102 1.19 -22.12 6.49
C ARG A 102 0.75 -21.17 7.62
N HIS A 103 -0.56 -21.02 7.85
CA HIS A 103 -1.07 -20.34 9.04
C HIS A 103 -0.88 -21.30 10.22
N GLU A 104 -0.41 -20.77 11.35
CA GLU A 104 -0.18 -21.57 12.56
C GLU A 104 -1.44 -22.31 13.00
N LYS A 105 -2.55 -21.59 13.17
CA LYS A 105 -3.86 -22.15 13.57
C LYS A 105 -4.66 -22.81 12.42
N LEU A 106 -4.87 -22.10 11.32
CA LEU A 106 -5.78 -22.50 10.24
C LEU A 106 -5.14 -23.39 9.16
N GLY A 107 -3.83 -23.64 9.22
CA GLY A 107 -3.13 -24.39 8.20
C GLY A 107 -3.02 -23.66 6.85
N TRP A 108 -3.22 -24.37 5.74
CA TRP A 108 -3.16 -23.78 4.40
C TRP A 108 -4.39 -22.90 4.16
N CYS A 109 -4.18 -21.60 3.92
CA CYS A 109 -5.30 -20.69 3.62
C CYS A 109 -4.89 -19.57 2.65
N ASN A 110 -5.89 -19.09 1.89
CA ASN A 110 -5.75 -18.11 0.79
C ASN A 110 -6.31 -16.73 1.16
N GLN A 111 -6.22 -16.37 2.44
CA GLN A 111 -6.74 -15.09 2.94
C GLN A 111 -5.72 -13.96 2.83
N GLY A 112 -4.43 -14.28 2.86
CA GLY A 112 -3.34 -13.30 2.78
C GLY A 112 -3.14 -12.72 1.37
N LEU A 113 -2.52 -11.54 1.35
CA LEU A 113 -2.24 -10.75 0.15
C LEU A 113 -1.48 -11.55 -0.91
N PHE A 114 -0.56 -12.42 -0.51
CA PHE A 114 0.22 -13.30 -1.40
C PHE A 114 -0.65 -14.02 -2.43
N SER A 115 -1.73 -14.63 -1.94
CA SER A 115 -2.66 -15.41 -2.77
C SER A 115 -3.62 -14.54 -3.56
N ARG A 116 -3.97 -13.35 -3.03
CA ARG A 116 -4.96 -12.43 -3.59
C ARG A 116 -4.40 -11.41 -4.57
N LEU A 117 -3.07 -11.36 -4.77
CA LEU A 117 -2.47 -10.49 -5.79
C LEU A 117 -3.09 -10.77 -7.18
N PRO A 118 -3.35 -9.71 -7.98
CA PRO A 118 -3.83 -9.86 -9.34
C PRO A 118 -2.95 -10.78 -10.18
N VAL A 119 -3.57 -11.57 -11.06
CA VAL A 119 -2.87 -12.55 -11.92
C VAL A 119 -1.74 -11.88 -12.71
N TRP A 120 -2.00 -10.71 -13.29
CA TRP A 120 -1.02 -9.98 -14.09
C TRP A 120 0.24 -9.57 -13.30
N ILE A 121 0.16 -9.36 -11.98
CA ILE A 121 1.32 -9.11 -11.12
C ILE A 121 2.14 -10.38 -10.92
N LYS A 122 1.48 -11.54 -10.85
CA LYS A 122 2.12 -12.83 -10.65
C LYS A 122 2.87 -13.29 -11.90
N GLU A 123 2.42 -12.90 -13.09
CA GLU A 123 3.02 -13.28 -14.37
C GLU A 123 4.45 -12.79 -14.56
N LYS A 124 5.35 -13.71 -14.96
CA LYS A 124 6.77 -13.41 -15.21
C LYS A 124 6.98 -12.33 -16.27
N ARG A 125 6.17 -12.31 -17.33
CA ARG A 125 6.30 -11.37 -18.47
C ARG A 125 6.13 -9.89 -18.07
N ASN A 126 5.43 -9.61 -16.98
CA ASN A 126 5.19 -8.24 -16.52
C ASN A 126 6.21 -7.75 -15.48
N ARG A 127 7.10 -8.63 -14.98
CA ARG A 127 8.06 -8.34 -13.91
C ARG A 127 8.85 -7.05 -14.16
N ASN A 128 9.49 -6.93 -15.33
CA ASN A 128 10.37 -5.80 -15.63
C ASN A 128 9.58 -4.47 -15.65
N ILE A 129 8.39 -4.47 -16.26
CA ILE A 129 7.54 -3.29 -16.38
C ILE A 129 7.01 -2.86 -15.00
N ILE A 130 6.61 -3.83 -14.16
CA ILE A 130 6.16 -3.56 -12.79
C ILE A 130 7.30 -2.93 -11.98
N LEU A 131 8.49 -3.52 -11.97
CA LEU A 131 9.63 -2.99 -11.23
C LEU A 131 10.03 -1.59 -11.71
N MET A 132 10.01 -1.32 -13.02
CA MET A 132 10.21 0.02 -13.56
C MET A 132 9.15 1.01 -13.07
N THR A 133 7.88 0.59 -13.03
CA THR A 133 6.76 1.42 -12.57
C THR A 133 6.87 1.71 -11.07
N ILE A 134 7.22 0.71 -10.25
CA ILE A 134 7.47 0.88 -8.82
C ILE A 134 8.63 1.85 -8.59
N LYS A 135 9.72 1.73 -9.33
CA LYS A 135 10.86 2.66 -9.25
C LYS A 135 10.45 4.09 -9.56
N LYS A 136 9.57 4.31 -10.54
CA LYS A 136 9.00 5.63 -10.83
C LYS A 136 8.14 6.15 -9.67
N LEU A 137 7.25 5.32 -9.13
CA LEU A 137 6.41 5.67 -7.98
C LEU A 137 7.23 6.00 -6.72
N LYS A 138 8.28 5.23 -6.42
CA LYS A 138 9.17 5.53 -5.28
C LYS A 138 9.86 6.89 -5.41
N LYS A 139 10.23 7.28 -6.64
CA LYS A 139 10.80 8.61 -6.89
C LYS A 139 9.81 9.74 -6.61
N THR A 140 8.51 9.56 -6.83
CA THR A 140 7.53 10.64 -6.60
C THR A 140 7.35 10.98 -5.12
N ILE A 141 7.65 10.05 -4.21
CA ILE A 141 7.61 10.29 -2.76
C ILE A 141 8.84 11.11 -2.31
N ASN A 142 10.04 10.73 -2.76
CA ASN A 142 11.30 11.31 -2.28
C ASN A 142 11.55 12.74 -2.77
N VAL A 143 10.83 13.22 -3.79
CA VAL A 143 11.00 14.57 -4.34
C VAL A 143 10.58 15.67 -3.33
N GLY A 144 9.91 15.32 -2.22
CA GLY A 144 9.53 16.24 -1.15
C GLY A 144 10.49 16.34 0.04
N LYS A 145 11.53 15.51 0.14
CA LYS A 145 12.61 15.67 1.15
C LYS A 145 13.74 16.49 0.51
N ARG A 146 13.69 17.81 0.65
CA ARG A 146 14.89 18.64 0.55
C ARG A 146 15.30 18.96 1.98
N GLU A 147 16.55 18.61 2.28
CA GLU A 147 17.29 18.90 3.50
C GLU A 147 17.31 20.40 3.79
#